data_AF-A0A816FZJ1-F1
#
_entry.id   AF-A0A816FZJ1-F1
#
_cell.length_a   1.000
_cell.length_b   1.000
_cell.length_c   1.000
_cell.angle_alpha   90.00
_cell.angle_beta   90.00
_cell.angle_gamma   90.00
#
_symmetry.space_group_name_H-M   'P 1'
#
loop_
_entity.id
_entity.type
_entity.pdbx_description
1 polymer ?
#
loop_
_entity_poly.entity_id
_entity_poly.type
_entity_poly.pdbx_seq_one_letter_code
_entity_poly.pdbx_strand_id
1 'polypeptide(L)' 'DEDEVLLLPARKFHVKSCLDSGHGLHIVQVEEVTPEYDLLEPVPVPDPVVKPKNDIQGKSQCDDF' A
#
# COMPACT_ATOMS: atom_id res chain seq x y z
N ASP A 1 -9.94 -0.71 -10.22
CA ASP A 1 -9.05 -1.51 -9.36
C ASP A 1 -7.97 -0.60 -8.83
N GLU A 2 -8.14 -0.10 -7.61
CA GLU A 2 -7.13 0.71 -6.94
C GLU A 2 -6.45 -0.17 -5.87
N ASP A 3 -5.13 -0.25 -5.94
CA ASP A 3 -4.31 -0.98 -4.98
C ASP A 3 -3.95 -0.03 -3.83
N GLU A 4 -4.69 -0.16 -2.74
CA GLU A 4 -4.44 0.60 -1.52
C GLU A 4 -3.36 -0.08 -0.66
N VAL A 5 -2.48 0.73 -0.06
CA VAL A 5 -1.45 0.27 0.88
C VAL A 5 -1.63 0.98 2.22
N LEU A 6 -1.74 0.21 3.30
CA LEU A 6 -1.82 0.73 4.66
C LEU A 6 -0.43 1.15 5.14
N LEU A 7 -0.26 2.43 5.46
CA LEU A 7 0.93 2.94 6.15
C LEU A 7 0.71 2.89 7.66
N LEU A 8 1.48 2.06 8.38
CA LEU A 8 1.42 2.02 9.84
C LEU A 8 1.88 3.36 10.45
N PRO A 9 1.37 3.71 11.65
CA PRO A 9 1.83 4.86 12.42
C PRO A 9 3.33 4.88 12.69
N ALA A 10 3.84 6.08 13.01
CA ALA A 10 5.24 6.34 13.35
C ALA A 10 6.27 6.04 12.25
N ARG A 11 5.84 5.94 10.99
CA ARG A 11 6.76 5.96 9.85
C ARG A 11 7.31 7.36 9.62
N LYS A 12 8.59 7.45 9.29
CA LYS A 12 9.29 8.71 9.03
C LYS A 12 9.64 8.78 7.55
N PHE A 13 9.42 9.95 6.96
CA PHE A 13 9.73 10.21 5.57
C PHE A 13 10.63 11.44 5.45
N HIS A 14 11.58 11.38 4.54
CA HIS A 14 12.37 12.51 4.11
C HIS A 14 11.77 13.08 2.82
N VAL A 15 11.50 14.38 2.80
CA VAL A 15 11.02 15.07 1.58
C VAL A 15 12.21 15.28 0.66
N LYS A 16 12.18 14.60 -0.51
CA LYS A 16 13.23 14.71 -1.53
C LYS A 16 13.01 15.92 -2.43
N SER A 17 11.77 16.17 -2.82
CA SER A 17 11.43 17.28 -3.72
C SER A 17 9.98 17.71 -3.54
N CYS A 18 9.72 18.98 -3.84
CA CYS A 18 8.39 19.55 -3.93
C CYS A 18 8.28 20.26 -5.29
N LEU A 19 7.26 19.91 -6.07
CA LEU A 19 7.00 20.50 -7.38
C LEU A 19 5.58 21.05 -7.41
N ASP A 20 5.44 22.36 -7.62
CA ASP A 20 4.16 22.96 -8.01
C ASP A 20 3.97 22.74 -9.52
N SER A 21 2.95 21.96 -9.88
CA SER A 21 2.61 21.65 -11.27
C SER A 21 1.59 22.63 -11.86
N GLY A 22 1.27 23.71 -11.14
CA GLY A 22 0.22 24.65 -11.48
C GLY A 22 -1.17 24.13 -11.12
N HIS A 23 -2.19 24.96 -11.32
CA HIS A 23 -3.60 24.62 -11.05
C HIS A 23 -3.88 24.14 -9.61
N GLY A 24 -3.03 24.52 -8.65
CA GLY A 24 -3.12 24.08 -7.25
C GLY A 24 -2.58 22.68 -6.98
N LEU A 25 -2.02 22.00 -7.99
CA LEU A 25 -1.45 20.66 -7.84
C LEU A 25 -0.01 20.73 -7.33
N HIS A 26 0.21 20.16 -6.14
CA HIS A 26 1.53 20.02 -5.55
C HIS A 26 1.93 18.55 -5.52
N ILE A 27 3.08 18.24 -6.11
CA ILE A 27 3.68 16.91 -6.08
C ILE A 27 4.80 16.92 -5.05
N VAL A 28 4.68 16.06 -4.04
CA VAL A 28 5.70 15.88 -3.00
C VAL A 28 6.31 14.50 -3.16
N GLN A 29 7.61 14.45 -3.44
CA GLN A 29 8.34 13.20 -3.48
C GLN A 29 8.95 12.93 -2.12
N VAL A 30 8.67 11.75 -1.57
CA VAL A 30 9.16 11.32 -0.27
C VAL A 30 9.93 10.01 -0.37
N GLU A 31 10.93 9.85 0.50
CA GLU A 31 11.63 8.59 0.75
C GLU A 31 11.37 8.18 2.20
N GLU A 32 11.05 6.92 2.43
CA GLU A 32 10.95 6.40 3.79
C GLU A 32 12.33 6.27 4.43
N VAL A 33 12.43 6.67 5.69
CA VAL A 33 13.66 6.56 6.48
C VAL A 33 13.37 5.93 7.83
N THR A 34 14.38 5.30 8.41
CA THR A 34 14.28 4.73 9.76
C THR A 34 13.97 5.85 10.77
N PRO A 35 12.91 5.71 11.60
CA PRO A 35 12.67 6.60 12.72
C PRO A 35 13.86 6.61 13.68
N GLU A 36 14.09 7.74 14.34
CA GLU A 36 15.19 7.89 15.30
C GLU A 36 14.89 7.21 16.65
N TYR A 37 13.61 7.02 16.93
CA TYR A 37 13.12 6.43 18.18
C TYR A 37 12.19 5.28 17.84
N ASP A 38 12.32 4.20 18.59
CA ASP A 38 11.41 3.07 18.51
C ASP A 38 10.05 3.42 19.10
N LEU A 39 9.03 2.67 18.67
CA LEU A 39 7.71 2.71 19.29
C LEU A 39 7.78 2.23 20.74
N LEU A 40 7.08 2.92 21.64
CA LEU A 40 6.95 2.50 23.04
C LEU A 40 6.20 1.17 23.17
N GLU A 41 5.26 0.92 22.26
CA GLU A 41 4.48 -0.31 22.16
C GLU A 41 4.24 -0.70 20.69
N PRO A 42 4.17 -1.99 20.34
CA PRO A 42 3.86 -2.42 18.98
C PRO A 42 2.49 -1.93 18.52
N VAL A 43 2.39 -1.43 17.29
CA VAL A 43 1.09 -1.05 16.72
C VAL A 43 0.31 -2.31 16.31
N PRO A 44 -0.96 -2.46 16.72
CA PRO A 44 -1.83 -3.52 16.23
C PRO A 44 -2.02 -3.40 14.72
N VAL A 45 -1.66 -4.45 13.97
CA VAL A 45 -1.88 -4.51 12.52
C VAL A 45 -3.28 -5.13 12.28
N PRO A 46 -4.19 -4.47 11.54
CA PRO A 46 -5.46 -5.07 11.18
C PRO A 46 -5.25 -6.34 10.36
N ASP A 47 -6.12 -7.34 10.52
CA ASP A 47 -6.11 -8.50 9.63
C ASP A 47 -6.28 -8.04 8.18
N PRO A 48 -5.52 -8.62 7.22
CA PRO A 48 -5.66 -8.26 5.82
C PRO A 48 -7.10 -8.49 5.37
N VAL A 49 -7.72 -7.49 4.74
CA VAL A 49 -9.04 -7.62 4.12
C VAL A 49 -8.93 -8.63 2.98
N VAL A 50 -9.24 -9.90 3.27
CA VAL A 50 -9.39 -10.93 2.24
C VAL A 50 -10.63 -10.56 1.43
N LYS A 51 -10.44 -9.94 0.26
CA LYS A 51 -11.52 -9.82 -0.73
C LYS A 51 -12.01 -11.25 -1.01
N PRO A 52 -13.31 -11.57 -0.85
CA PRO A 52 -13.80 -12.91 -1.15
C PRO A 52 -13.45 -13.24 -2.61
N LYS A 53 -12.68 -14.31 -2.81
CA LYS A 53 -12.48 -14.90 -4.12
C LYS A 53 -13.84 -15.39 -4.60
N ASN A 54 -14.42 -14.72 -5.60
CA ASN A 54 -15.48 -15.33 -6.37
C ASN A 54 -14.87 -16.51 -7.13
N ASP A 55 -15.06 -17.71 -6.59
CA ASP A 55 -14.73 -18.97 -7.26
C ASP A 55 -15.66 -19.14 -8.47
N ILE A 56 -15.23 -18.64 -9.64
CA ILE A 56 -15.81 -19.10 -10.90
C ILE A 56 -15.22 -20.47 -11.18
N GLN A 57 -16.03 -21.49 -10.86
CA GLN A 57 -15.80 -22.90 -11.09
C GLN A 57 -15.66 -23.19 -12.59
N GLY A 58 -14.45 -23.01 -13.13
CA GLY A 58 -14.06 -23.54 -14.42
C GLY A 58 -13.82 -25.05 -14.30
N LYS A 59 -14.82 -25.85 -14.65
CA LYS A 59 -14.69 -27.31 -14.78
C LYS A 59 -13.58 -27.62 -15.80
N SER A 60 -12.61 -28.40 -15.36
CA SER A 60 -11.63 -29.10 -16.19
C SER A 60 -12.34 -30.05 -17.15
N GLN A 61 -12.04 -29.97 -18.44
CA GLN A 61 -12.10 -31.12 -19.32
C GLN A 61 -10.99 -31.00 -20.36
N CYS A 62 -10.02 -31.90 -20.25
CA CYS A 62 -9.05 -32.18 -21.30
C CYS A 62 -9.78 -33.02 -22.36
N ASP A 63 -9.71 -32.62 -23.63
CA ASP A 63 -10.01 -33.52 -24.75
C ASP A 63 -8.90 -33.40 -25.80
N ASP A 64 -8.39 -34.58 -26.15
CA ASP A 64 -7.30 -34.95 -27.05
C ASP A 64 -7.70 -34.72 -28.52
N PHE A 65 -6.88 -34.03 -29.31
CA PHE A 65 -6.85 -34.10 -30.77
C PHE A 65 -5.48 -33.69 -31.33
#